data_AF-A0A9D6R6R7-F1
#
_entry.id   AF-A0A9D6R6R7-F1
#
_cell.length_a   1.000
_cell.length_b   1.000
_cell.length_c   1.000
_cell.angle_alpha   90.00
_cell.angle_beta   90.00
_cell.angle_gamma   90.00
#
_symmetry.space_group_name_H-M   'P 1'
#
loop_
_entity.id
_entity.type
_entity.pdbx_description
1 polymer ?
#
loop_
_entity_poly.entity_id
_entity_poly.type
_entity_poly.pdbx_seq_one_letter_code
_entity_poly.pdbx_strand_id
1 'polypeptide(L)'
;MSVYISADRKTELESMFSDIRNAVSAHASVEDVRKNISLLMQALENDAKKLPEKGEGRKESPYTVFFNSLIIILREGFEAILVISAISAYLAKTGQKGKVKTVYKGAVLALIASIFTAILLQTVIRISGAGKEALEGITMLIAAAVLFYVSYWLITKIEVARWQHYIKSKVESSLTKGNVLALGFAAFLAVYREGAETILFYQALYSGADAHGSAIIAGFAAGSLLLIGLFILIKYGSVRIPIGPFFAITSTLLYYLAFTFAGKGIRELQEALWISSTPVEWLPTISFLGIYPTWEGMLLQVILILALIAAIVYSFILRPYKEMITVTNDISHIESDIKNLHDALDDVSRHAMTAHGLASGIAGQETEEIRKHLIDIDKKVHEVAGHLDKLAKGIEDIFAEMERDIKRG
;
A
#
# COMPACT_ATOMS: atom_id res chain seq x y z
N MET A 1 -1.05 -22.21 -39.64
CA MET A 1 0.14 -21.87 -38.86
C MET A 1 0.45 -20.41 -39.17
N SER A 2 -0.13 -19.51 -38.39
CA SER A 2 -0.01 -18.08 -38.65
C SER A 2 1.39 -17.62 -38.26
N VAL A 3 2.10 -17.10 -39.26
CA VAL A 3 3.45 -16.61 -39.10
C VAL A 3 3.33 -15.14 -38.69
N TYR A 4 3.71 -14.86 -37.44
CA TYR A 4 3.61 -13.55 -36.82
C TYR A 4 5.01 -12.98 -36.57
N ILE A 5 5.15 -11.66 -36.69
CA ILE A 5 6.27 -10.93 -36.10
C ILE A 5 5.93 -10.82 -34.60
N SER A 6 6.63 -11.58 -33.75
CA SER A 6 6.48 -11.47 -32.31
C SER A 6 6.78 -10.04 -31.87
N ALA A 7 6.18 -9.51 -30.79
CA ALA A 7 6.63 -8.20 -30.30
C ALA A 7 8.10 -8.22 -29.84
N ASP A 8 8.70 -9.39 -29.58
CA ASP A 8 10.15 -9.49 -29.39
C ASP A 8 10.88 -9.15 -30.70
N ARG A 9 10.34 -9.61 -31.84
CA ARG A 9 10.84 -9.28 -33.18
C ARG A 9 10.57 -7.82 -33.57
N LYS A 10 9.42 -7.26 -33.18
CA LYS A 10 9.14 -5.82 -33.31
C LYS A 10 10.15 -5.00 -32.51
N THR A 11 10.36 -5.35 -31.25
CA THR A 11 11.33 -4.73 -30.35
C THR A 11 12.77 -4.86 -30.88
N GLU A 12 13.11 -5.98 -31.53
CA GLU A 12 14.39 -6.18 -32.21
C GLU A 12 14.54 -5.23 -33.42
N LEU A 13 13.53 -5.12 -34.29
CA LEU A 13 13.54 -4.20 -35.42
C LEU A 13 13.61 -2.73 -34.98
N GLU A 14 12.87 -2.35 -33.94
CA GLU A 14 12.92 -1.02 -33.33
C GLU A 14 14.29 -0.74 -32.71
N SER A 15 14.93 -1.75 -32.10
CA SER A 15 16.32 -1.66 -31.62
C SER A 15 17.29 -1.39 -32.77
N MET A 16 17.19 -2.14 -33.87
CA MET A 16 18.05 -1.95 -35.06
C MET A 16 17.87 -0.56 -35.68
N PHE A 17 16.65 -0.02 -35.71
CA PHE A 17 16.38 1.36 -36.11
C PHE A 17 17.03 2.37 -35.16
N SER A 18 16.92 2.14 -33.85
CA SER A 18 17.55 2.97 -32.83
C SER A 18 19.08 2.95 -32.95
N ASP A 19 19.67 1.79 -33.25
CA ASP A 19 21.13 1.62 -33.44
C ASP A 19 21.64 2.40 -34.66
N ILE A 20 20.89 2.41 -35.76
CA ILE A 20 21.20 3.26 -36.93
C ILE A 20 21.14 4.73 -36.54
N ARG A 21 20.08 5.14 -35.85
CA ARG A 21 19.89 6.54 -35.41
C ARG A 21 21.00 6.98 -34.46
N ASN A 22 21.40 6.11 -33.54
CA ASN A 22 22.50 6.33 -32.60
C ASN A 22 23.85 6.40 -33.31
N ALA A 23 24.12 5.50 -34.27
CA ALA A 23 25.34 5.54 -35.08
C ALA A 23 25.45 6.85 -35.89
N VAL A 24 24.34 7.33 -36.45
CA VAL A 24 24.29 8.63 -37.14
C VAL A 24 24.52 9.79 -36.17
N SER A 25 23.86 9.78 -35.01
CA SER A 25 24.00 10.83 -34.00
C SER A 25 25.39 10.88 -33.37
N ALA A 26 26.06 9.73 -33.26
CA ALA A 26 27.43 9.59 -32.75
C ALA A 26 28.52 9.87 -33.80
N HIS A 27 28.16 10.31 -35.01
CA HIS A 27 29.10 10.55 -36.13
C HIS A 27 29.95 9.32 -36.48
N ALA A 28 29.37 8.12 -36.36
CA ALA A 28 30.04 6.87 -36.72
C ALA A 28 30.40 6.84 -38.22
N SER A 29 31.31 5.93 -38.60
CA SER A 29 31.76 5.84 -39.99
C SER A 29 30.59 5.52 -40.93
N VAL A 30 30.64 6.05 -42.16
CA VAL A 30 29.62 5.81 -43.19
C VAL A 30 29.47 4.31 -43.47
N GLU A 31 30.54 3.56 -43.29
CA GLU A 31 30.60 2.11 -43.49
C GLU A 31 29.82 1.34 -42.41
N ASP A 32 29.94 1.76 -41.14
CA ASP A 32 29.18 1.19 -40.02
C ASP A 32 27.68 1.49 -40.12
N VAL A 33 27.33 2.73 -40.47
CA VAL A 33 25.93 3.12 -40.68
C VAL A 33 25.31 2.32 -41.83
N ARG A 34 26.04 2.17 -42.95
CA ARG A 34 25.58 1.38 -44.10
C ARG A 34 25.43 -0.11 -43.75
N LYS A 35 26.32 -0.66 -42.93
CA LYS A 35 26.22 -2.03 -42.41
C LYS A 35 24.94 -2.22 -41.60
N ASN A 36 24.65 -1.33 -40.65
CA ASN A 36 23.44 -1.41 -39.82
C ASN A 36 22.15 -1.26 -40.65
N ILE A 37 22.14 -0.35 -41.64
CA ILE A 37 21.02 -0.22 -42.58
C ILE A 37 20.82 -1.52 -43.37
N SER A 38 21.90 -2.14 -43.86
CA SER A 38 21.80 -3.38 -44.64
C SER A 38 21.26 -4.56 -43.81
N LEU A 39 21.67 -4.66 -42.54
CA LEU A 39 21.16 -5.67 -41.61
C LEU A 39 19.67 -5.46 -41.34
N LEU A 40 19.24 -4.22 -41.11
CA LEU A 40 17.83 -3.88 -40.91
C LEU A 40 17.01 -4.17 -42.16
N MET A 41 17.48 -3.80 -43.36
CA MET A 41 16.78 -4.09 -44.61
C MET A 41 16.61 -5.59 -44.82
N GLN A 42 17.65 -6.38 -44.55
CA GLN A 42 17.60 -7.83 -44.68
C GLN A 42 16.67 -8.48 -43.65
N ALA A 43 16.65 -7.95 -42.42
CA ALA A 43 15.70 -8.35 -41.37
C ALA A 43 14.25 -8.06 -41.79
N LEU A 44 13.97 -6.85 -42.26
CA LEU A 44 12.65 -6.42 -42.74
C LEU A 44 12.18 -7.24 -43.96
N GLU A 45 13.07 -7.53 -44.90
CA GLU A 45 12.73 -8.32 -46.09
C GLU A 45 12.40 -9.78 -45.72
N ASN A 46 13.15 -10.36 -44.79
CA ASN A 46 12.90 -11.70 -44.28
C ASN A 46 11.59 -11.78 -43.48
N ASP A 47 11.21 -10.70 -42.79
CA ASP A 47 9.97 -10.63 -42.05
C ASP A 47 8.76 -10.32 -42.97
N ALA A 48 8.94 -9.49 -44.00
CA ALA A 48 7.94 -9.23 -45.02
C ALA A 48 7.57 -10.51 -45.80
N LYS A 49 8.55 -11.37 -46.10
CA LYS A 49 8.32 -12.70 -46.73
C LYS A 49 7.53 -13.67 -45.85
N LYS A 50 7.49 -13.41 -44.54
CA LYS A 50 6.84 -14.26 -43.53
C LYS A 50 5.42 -13.80 -43.19
N LEU A 51 5.02 -12.59 -43.58
CA LEU A 51 3.69 -12.07 -43.26
C LEU A 51 2.64 -12.53 -44.30
N PRO A 52 1.51 -13.13 -43.89
CA PRO A 52 0.36 -13.28 -44.78
C PRO A 52 -0.26 -11.91 -45.10
N GLU A 53 -0.88 -11.75 -46.27
CA GLU A 53 -1.41 -10.49 -46.86
C GLU A 53 -2.45 -9.69 -46.03
N LYS A 54 -2.80 -10.08 -44.80
CA LYS A 54 -3.69 -9.29 -43.92
C LYS A 54 -3.21 -9.33 -42.47
N GLY A 55 -2.95 -8.14 -41.94
CA GLY A 55 -2.34 -7.91 -40.64
C GLY A 55 -3.14 -8.42 -39.45
N GLU A 56 -2.64 -9.47 -38.82
CA GLU A 56 -3.03 -9.86 -37.47
C GLU A 56 -1.77 -9.82 -36.58
N GLY A 57 -1.63 -8.79 -35.75
CA GLY A 57 -0.56 -8.68 -34.75
C GLY A 57 -0.80 -9.58 -33.53
N ARG A 58 0.23 -9.73 -32.68
CA ARG A 58 0.29 -10.57 -31.46
C ARG A 58 -1.03 -10.52 -30.66
N LYS A 59 -1.79 -11.61 -30.68
CA LYS A 59 -2.97 -11.79 -29.82
C LYS A 59 -2.48 -12.14 -28.41
N GLU A 60 -2.38 -11.17 -27.50
CA GLU A 60 -2.47 -11.55 -26.08
C GLU A 60 -3.75 -12.37 -25.93
N SER A 61 -3.69 -13.50 -25.23
CA SER A 61 -4.87 -14.35 -25.10
C SER A 61 -6.03 -13.49 -24.57
N PRO A 62 -7.22 -13.48 -25.20
CA PRO A 62 -8.36 -12.70 -24.69
C PRO A 62 -8.64 -13.00 -23.21
N TYR A 63 -8.30 -14.21 -22.77
CA TYR A 63 -8.35 -14.63 -21.38
C TYR A 63 -7.35 -13.88 -20.49
N THR A 64 -6.09 -13.66 -20.90
CA THR A 64 -5.10 -12.93 -20.08
C THR A 64 -5.49 -11.47 -19.90
N VAL A 65 -5.93 -10.83 -20.98
CA VAL A 65 -6.41 -9.43 -20.95
C VAL A 65 -7.66 -9.31 -20.08
N PHE A 66 -8.59 -10.27 -20.18
CA PHE A 66 -9.78 -10.36 -19.32
C PHE A 66 -9.40 -10.49 -17.85
N PHE A 67 -8.51 -11.43 -17.50
CA PHE A 67 -8.11 -11.66 -16.10
C PHE A 67 -7.34 -10.47 -15.53
N ASN A 68 -6.47 -9.84 -16.31
CA ASN A 68 -5.76 -8.63 -15.90
C ASN A 68 -6.76 -7.50 -15.58
N SER A 69 -7.72 -7.24 -16.47
CA SER A 69 -8.78 -6.27 -16.24
C SER A 69 -9.61 -6.61 -14.99
N LEU A 70 -10.04 -7.87 -14.86
CA LEU A 70 -10.83 -8.34 -13.72
C LEU A 70 -10.09 -8.15 -12.40
N ILE A 71 -8.80 -8.51 -12.34
CA ILE A 71 -8.01 -8.37 -11.12
C ILE A 71 -7.78 -6.90 -10.77
N ILE A 72 -7.54 -6.03 -11.75
CA ILE A 72 -7.38 -4.57 -11.51
C ILE A 72 -8.63 -4.03 -10.83
N ILE A 73 -9.82 -4.21 -11.42
CA ILE A 73 -11.03 -3.62 -10.85
C ILE A 73 -11.36 -4.22 -9.48
N LEU A 74 -11.20 -5.54 -9.32
CA LEU A 74 -11.43 -6.22 -8.03
C LEU A 74 -10.55 -5.66 -6.94
N ARG A 75 -9.29 -5.35 -7.24
CA ARG A 75 -8.35 -4.76 -6.29
C ARG A 75 -8.79 -3.37 -5.86
N GLU A 76 -8.86 -2.42 -6.80
CA GLU A 76 -9.12 -1.02 -6.45
C GLU A 76 -10.52 -0.84 -5.85
N GLY A 77 -11.50 -1.57 -6.40
CA GLY A 77 -12.85 -1.57 -5.88
C GLY A 77 -12.96 -2.17 -4.47
N PHE A 78 -12.16 -3.19 -4.14
CA PHE A 78 -12.14 -3.74 -2.80
C PHE A 78 -11.49 -2.80 -1.79
N GLU A 79 -10.37 -2.16 -2.14
CA GLU A 79 -9.72 -1.15 -1.29
C GLU A 79 -10.67 0.02 -1.00
N ALA A 80 -11.39 0.49 -2.03
CA ALA A 80 -12.45 1.49 -1.87
C ALA A 80 -13.58 0.99 -0.94
N ILE A 81 -14.07 -0.24 -1.12
CA ILE A 81 -15.10 -0.85 -0.26
C ILE A 81 -14.63 -0.94 1.19
N LEU A 82 -13.38 -1.33 1.46
CA LEU A 82 -12.84 -1.43 2.81
C LEU A 82 -12.80 -0.08 3.52
N VAL A 83 -12.34 0.97 2.85
CA VAL A 83 -12.31 2.32 3.42
C VAL A 83 -13.73 2.81 3.72
N ILE A 84 -14.64 2.67 2.76
CA ILE A 84 -16.05 3.07 2.94
C ILE A 84 -16.71 2.27 4.05
N SER A 85 -16.44 0.97 4.15
CA SER A 85 -16.97 0.10 5.21
C SER A 85 -16.40 0.47 6.57
N ALA A 86 -15.10 0.78 6.68
CA ALA A 86 -14.46 1.21 7.91
C ALA A 86 -15.04 2.53 8.44
N ILE A 87 -15.17 3.54 7.58
CA ILE A 87 -15.76 4.83 7.94
C ILE A 87 -17.25 4.66 8.29
N SER A 88 -17.97 3.83 7.54
CA SER A 88 -19.39 3.54 7.81
C SER A 88 -19.59 2.79 9.13
N ALA A 89 -18.73 1.82 9.45
CA ALA A 89 -18.74 1.07 10.70
C ALA A 89 -18.41 1.98 11.89
N TYR A 90 -17.43 2.88 11.75
CA TYR A 90 -17.13 3.90 12.73
C TYR A 90 -18.33 4.82 13.01
N LEU A 91 -18.98 5.34 11.97
CA LEU A 91 -20.19 6.17 12.10
C LEU A 91 -21.38 5.41 12.69
N ALA A 92 -21.52 4.12 12.38
CA ALA A 92 -22.55 3.27 12.96
C ALA A 92 -22.30 3.00 14.45
N LYS A 93 -21.04 2.80 14.86
CA LYS A 93 -20.64 2.56 16.25
C LYS A 93 -20.77 3.80 17.13
N THR A 94 -20.54 4.98 16.55
CA THR A 94 -20.69 6.28 17.24
C THR A 94 -22.13 6.80 17.30
N GLY A 95 -23.14 5.97 16.99
CA GLY A 95 -24.56 6.34 17.04
C GLY A 95 -25.03 7.23 15.88
N GLN A 96 -24.16 7.57 14.93
CA GLN A 96 -24.41 8.51 13.85
C GLN A 96 -24.82 7.83 12.52
N LYS A 97 -25.67 6.79 12.59
CA LYS A 97 -26.09 5.98 11.43
C LYS A 97 -26.66 6.81 10.27
N GLY A 98 -27.36 7.92 10.56
CA GLY A 98 -27.92 8.80 9.53
C GLY A 98 -26.87 9.48 8.63
N LYS A 99 -25.63 9.62 9.12
CA LYS A 99 -24.53 10.32 8.42
C LYS A 99 -23.71 9.42 7.51
N VAL A 100 -23.94 8.10 7.56
CA VAL A 100 -23.37 7.13 6.61
C VAL A 100 -23.76 7.48 5.16
N LYS A 101 -24.94 8.08 4.95
CA LYS A 101 -25.36 8.58 3.63
C LYS A 101 -24.40 9.64 3.05
N THR A 102 -23.78 10.46 3.89
CA THR A 102 -22.81 11.48 3.45
C THR A 102 -21.52 10.85 2.94
N VAL A 103 -21.08 9.74 3.55
CA VAL A 103 -19.92 8.96 3.10
C VAL A 103 -20.17 8.36 1.71
N TYR A 104 -21.34 7.75 1.50
CA TYR A 104 -21.70 7.23 0.18
C TYR A 104 -21.81 8.34 -0.89
N LYS A 105 -22.36 9.50 -0.53
CA LYS A 105 -22.39 10.66 -1.46
C LYS A 105 -20.98 11.12 -1.83
N GLY A 106 -20.06 11.18 -0.86
CA GLY A 106 -18.65 11.48 -1.10
C GLY A 106 -17.99 10.48 -2.03
N ALA A 107 -18.23 9.18 -1.84
CA ALA A 107 -17.73 8.12 -2.71
C ALA A 107 -18.25 8.23 -4.15
N VAL A 108 -19.55 8.47 -4.33
CA VAL A 108 -20.14 8.65 -5.67
C VAL A 108 -19.59 9.89 -6.36
N LEU A 109 -19.46 11.01 -5.64
CA LEU A 109 -18.83 12.22 -6.18
C LEU A 109 -17.38 11.99 -6.59
N ALA A 110 -16.63 11.19 -5.82
CA ALA A 110 -15.26 10.83 -6.14
C ALA A 110 -15.15 10.01 -7.42
N LEU A 111 -16.02 9.00 -7.61
CA LEU A 111 -16.08 8.23 -8.85
C LEU A 111 -16.31 9.12 -10.07
N ILE A 112 -17.26 10.05 -9.98
CA ILE A 112 -17.54 11.01 -11.05
C ILE A 112 -16.33 11.90 -11.31
N ALA A 113 -15.69 12.42 -10.25
CA ALA A 113 -14.51 13.27 -10.35
C ALA A 113 -13.31 12.54 -10.98
N SER A 114 -13.10 11.26 -10.66
CA SER A 114 -12.04 10.43 -11.27
C SER A 114 -12.27 10.28 -12.77
N ILE A 115 -13.50 9.97 -13.20
CA ILE A 115 -13.85 9.86 -14.63
C ILE A 115 -13.62 11.20 -15.35
N PHE A 116 -14.04 12.31 -14.74
CA PHE A 116 -13.84 13.64 -15.32
C PHE A 116 -12.35 13.98 -15.47
N THR A 117 -11.55 13.66 -14.45
CA THR A 117 -10.09 13.84 -14.47
C THR A 117 -9.45 13.04 -15.60
N ALA A 118 -9.89 11.79 -15.82
CA ALA A 118 -9.40 10.93 -16.89
C ALA A 118 -9.67 11.50 -18.28
N ILE A 119 -10.89 11.98 -18.52
CA ILE A 119 -11.28 12.57 -19.80
C ILE A 119 -10.47 13.84 -20.06
N LEU A 120 -10.30 14.68 -19.03
CA LEU A 120 -9.50 15.90 -19.13
C LEU A 120 -8.04 15.58 -19.50
N LEU A 121 -7.42 14.62 -18.81
CA LEU A 121 -6.06 14.18 -19.09
C LEU A 121 -5.90 13.63 -20.52
N GLN A 122 -6.80 12.74 -20.96
CA GLN A 122 -6.74 12.21 -22.33
C GLN A 122 -6.89 13.30 -23.39
N THR A 123 -7.74 14.29 -23.14
CA THR A 123 -7.95 15.42 -24.06
C THR A 123 -6.68 16.26 -24.18
N VAL A 124 -6.04 16.57 -23.06
CA VAL A 124 -4.77 17.33 -23.03
C VAL A 124 -3.66 16.57 -23.78
N ILE A 125 -3.54 15.25 -23.54
CA ILE A 125 -2.51 14.41 -24.16
C ILE A 125 -2.71 14.33 -25.69
N ARG A 126 -3.96 14.15 -26.15
CA ARG A 126 -4.29 14.00 -27.57
C ARG A 126 -4.02 15.28 -28.38
N ILE A 127 -4.15 16.46 -27.76
CA ILE A 127 -3.91 17.75 -28.41
C ILE A 127 -2.40 18.04 -28.58
N SER A 128 -1.54 17.42 -27.76
CA SER A 128 -0.13 17.82 -27.68
C SER A 128 0.75 17.31 -28.82
N GLY A 129 0.35 16.27 -29.58
CA GLY A 129 0.87 15.84 -30.90
C GLY A 129 2.37 15.48 -31.06
N ALA A 130 3.28 16.25 -30.48
CA ALA A 130 4.73 16.05 -30.49
C ALA A 130 5.20 15.52 -29.12
N GLY A 131 5.98 14.44 -29.12
CA GLY A 131 6.51 13.81 -27.90
C GLY A 131 5.60 12.73 -27.30
N LYS A 132 4.85 12.00 -28.15
CA LYS A 132 3.95 10.93 -27.69
C LYS A 132 4.71 9.83 -26.94
N GLU A 133 5.85 9.42 -27.48
CA GLU A 133 6.76 8.43 -26.90
C GLU A 133 7.34 8.92 -25.56
N ALA A 134 7.75 10.19 -25.48
CA ALA A 134 8.23 10.79 -24.24
C ALA A 134 7.13 10.83 -23.16
N LEU A 135 5.92 11.22 -23.56
CA LEU A 135 4.78 11.34 -22.65
C LEU A 135 4.31 9.96 -22.17
N GLU A 136 4.29 8.96 -23.04
CA GLU A 136 4.00 7.56 -22.68
C GLU A 136 5.06 7.03 -21.70
N GLY A 137 6.34 7.27 -21.96
CA GLY A 137 7.44 6.92 -21.05
C GLY A 137 7.32 7.57 -19.67
N ILE A 138 7.09 8.88 -19.60
CA ILE A 138 6.89 9.62 -18.33
C ILE A 138 5.69 9.06 -17.57
N THR A 139 4.57 8.82 -18.27
CA THR A 139 3.35 8.31 -17.65
C THR A 139 3.58 6.93 -17.06
N MET A 140 4.28 6.05 -17.76
CA MET A 140 4.65 4.72 -17.25
C MET A 140 5.59 4.80 -16.04
N LEU A 141 6.55 5.71 -16.02
CA LEU A 141 7.45 5.89 -14.87
C LEU A 141 6.73 6.45 -13.64
N ILE A 142 5.82 7.41 -13.84
CA ILE A 142 4.95 7.92 -12.76
C ILE A 142 4.09 6.78 -12.22
N ALA A 143 3.46 6.00 -13.11
CA ALA A 143 2.68 4.84 -12.72
C ALA A 143 3.51 3.80 -11.95
N ALA A 144 4.76 3.54 -12.37
CA ALA A 144 5.68 2.65 -11.66
C ALA A 144 6.01 3.15 -10.25
N ALA A 145 6.27 4.45 -10.08
CA ALA A 145 6.53 5.04 -8.77
C ALA A 145 5.31 4.96 -7.83
N VAL A 146 4.11 5.26 -8.35
CA VAL A 146 2.85 5.13 -7.61
C VAL A 146 2.60 3.68 -7.22
N LEU A 147 2.70 2.74 -8.16
CA LEU A 147 2.53 1.31 -7.92
C LEU A 147 3.50 0.77 -6.87
N PHE A 148 4.76 1.17 -6.94
CA PHE A 148 5.75 0.78 -5.95
C PHE A 148 5.39 1.32 -4.56
N TYR A 149 5.02 2.60 -4.47
CA TYR A 149 4.58 3.21 -3.21
C TYR A 149 3.37 2.50 -2.61
N VAL A 150 2.36 2.19 -3.43
CA VAL A 150 1.12 1.53 -2.99
C VAL A 150 1.37 0.07 -2.62
N SER A 151 2.18 -0.65 -3.40
CA SER A 151 2.63 -2.00 -3.07
C SER A 151 3.33 -2.03 -1.71
N TYR A 152 4.29 -1.13 -1.50
CA TYR A 152 4.98 -0.97 -0.22
C TYR A 152 3.98 -0.67 0.91
N TRP A 153 3.07 0.27 0.69
CA TRP A 153 2.04 0.60 1.67
C TRP A 153 1.23 -0.63 2.07
N LEU A 154 0.75 -1.43 1.11
CA LEU A 154 -0.02 -2.66 1.40
C LEU A 154 0.81 -3.69 2.17
N ILE A 155 2.09 -3.88 1.82
CA ILE A 155 2.99 -4.79 2.55
C ILE A 155 3.10 -4.38 4.01
N THR A 156 3.22 -3.08 4.30
CA THR A 156 3.27 -2.56 5.68
C THR A 156 1.95 -2.72 6.45
N LYS A 157 0.84 -3.01 5.75
CA LYS A 157 -0.51 -3.21 6.32
C LYS A 157 -0.86 -4.69 6.55
N ILE A 158 -0.11 -5.64 6.01
CA ILE A 158 -0.24 -7.08 6.32
C ILE A 158 -0.14 -7.30 7.85
N GLU A 159 0.59 -6.43 8.54
CA GLU A 159 0.75 -6.42 10.01
C GLU A 159 -0.35 -5.69 10.79
N VAL A 160 -1.24 -4.92 10.15
CA VAL A 160 -2.33 -4.20 10.86
C VAL A 160 -3.34 -5.17 11.51
N ALA A 161 -3.28 -6.45 11.17
CA ALA A 161 -3.94 -7.52 11.92
C ALA A 161 -3.42 -7.68 13.37
N ARG A 162 -2.21 -7.21 13.71
CA ARG A 162 -1.69 -7.12 15.10
C ARG A 162 -2.10 -5.82 15.82
N TRP A 163 -2.40 -4.75 15.08
CA TRP A 163 -2.85 -3.46 15.64
C TRP A 163 -4.25 -3.51 16.27
N GLN A 164 -5.00 -4.59 16.01
CA GLN A 164 -6.26 -4.92 16.69
C GLN A 164 -6.09 -5.12 18.20
N HIS A 165 -4.87 -5.34 18.70
CA HIS A 165 -4.64 -5.45 20.14
C HIS A 165 -4.37 -4.11 20.83
N TYR A 166 -3.82 -3.10 20.13
CA TYR A 166 -3.45 -1.79 20.68
C TYR A 166 -4.62 -0.79 20.72
N ILE A 167 -5.57 -0.89 19.78
CA ILE A 167 -6.71 0.05 19.68
C ILE A 167 -7.90 -0.34 20.58
N LYS A 168 -7.84 -1.49 21.25
CA LYS A 168 -8.89 -1.88 22.19
C LYS A 168 -8.79 -1.17 23.55
N SER A 169 -7.68 -0.47 23.85
CA SER A 169 -7.49 0.26 25.12
C SER A 169 -7.38 1.79 25.02
N LYS A 170 -7.34 2.39 23.82
CA LYS A 170 -7.13 3.86 23.65
C LYS A 170 -8.25 4.64 22.96
N VAL A 171 -9.42 4.04 22.70
CA VAL A 171 -10.56 4.74 22.09
C VAL A 171 -11.77 4.76 23.03
N GLU A 172 -11.53 5.11 24.28
CA GLU A 172 -12.57 5.47 25.25
C GLU A 172 -12.34 6.85 25.86
N SER A 173 -11.82 7.80 25.08
CA SER A 173 -11.98 9.23 25.41
C SER A 173 -11.61 10.10 24.23
N SER A 174 -12.61 10.52 23.46
CA SER A 174 -12.69 11.87 22.85
C SER A 174 -13.94 11.93 21.98
N LEU A 175 -15.08 12.04 22.65
CA LEU A 175 -16.26 12.66 22.06
C LEU A 175 -15.92 14.14 21.84
N THR A 176 -15.54 14.50 20.63
CA THR A 176 -15.67 15.88 20.18
C THR A 176 -16.22 15.85 18.78
N LYS A 177 -17.39 16.47 18.63
CA LYS A 177 -18.26 16.53 17.44
C LYS A 177 -17.45 16.59 16.13
N GLY A 178 -17.18 15.42 15.55
CA GLY A 178 -16.41 15.31 14.31
C GLY A 178 -17.18 15.91 13.14
N ASN A 179 -16.50 16.78 12.39
CA ASN A 179 -17.05 17.41 11.19
C ASN A 179 -17.44 16.33 10.17
N VAL A 180 -18.74 16.10 9.99
CA VAL A 180 -19.29 15.07 9.08
C VAL A 180 -18.82 15.28 7.64
N LEU A 181 -18.57 16.54 7.28
CA LEU A 181 -17.97 16.91 6.00
C LEU A 181 -16.54 16.41 5.89
N ALA A 182 -15.75 16.42 6.97
CA ALA A 182 -14.39 15.89 6.95
C ALA A 182 -14.37 14.37 6.72
N LEU A 183 -15.33 13.63 7.28
CA LEU A 183 -15.45 12.19 7.03
C LEU A 183 -15.95 11.88 5.60
N GLY A 184 -16.90 12.68 5.09
CA GLY A 184 -17.33 12.60 3.70
C GLY A 184 -16.21 12.95 2.72
N PHE A 185 -15.40 13.95 3.04
CA PHE A 185 -14.25 14.37 2.25
C PHE A 185 -13.10 13.35 2.32
N ALA A 186 -12.85 12.73 3.48
CA ALA A 186 -11.89 11.63 3.61
C ALA A 186 -12.30 10.42 2.75
N ALA A 187 -13.59 10.07 2.76
CA ALA A 187 -14.13 9.04 1.88
C ALA A 187 -14.02 9.43 0.40
N PHE A 188 -14.27 10.69 0.06
CA PHE A 188 -14.09 11.22 -1.29
C PHE A 188 -12.63 11.09 -1.74
N LEU A 189 -11.66 11.57 -0.96
CA LEU A 189 -10.24 11.53 -1.32
C LEU A 189 -9.73 10.10 -1.48
N ALA A 190 -10.16 9.19 -0.59
CA ALA A 190 -9.79 7.79 -0.67
C ALA A 190 -10.33 7.16 -1.97
N VAL A 191 -11.63 7.28 -2.24
CA VAL A 191 -12.24 6.72 -3.46
C VAL A 191 -11.71 7.40 -4.72
N TYR A 192 -11.42 8.69 -4.67
CA TYR A 192 -10.85 9.44 -5.80
C TYR A 192 -9.47 8.91 -6.16
N ARG A 193 -8.63 8.64 -5.16
CA ARG A 193 -7.32 8.01 -5.33
C ARG A 193 -7.45 6.62 -5.97
N GLU A 194 -8.27 5.74 -5.40
CA GLU A 194 -8.47 4.39 -5.96
C GLU A 194 -9.03 4.45 -7.40
N GLY A 195 -9.93 5.41 -7.67
CA GLY A 195 -10.47 5.66 -9.01
C GLY A 195 -9.43 6.18 -10.00
N ALA A 196 -8.53 7.06 -9.57
CA ALA A 196 -7.43 7.56 -10.40
C ALA A 196 -6.43 6.45 -10.73
N GLU A 197 -6.06 5.63 -9.73
CA GLU A 197 -5.20 4.45 -9.93
C GLU A 197 -5.85 3.45 -10.89
N THR A 198 -7.14 3.15 -10.70
CA THR A 198 -7.91 2.27 -11.61
C THR A 198 -7.80 2.76 -13.05
N ILE A 199 -8.02 4.06 -13.28
CA ILE A 199 -8.01 4.65 -14.62
C ILE A 199 -6.61 4.54 -15.24
N LEU A 200 -5.55 4.80 -14.49
CA LEU A 200 -4.18 4.68 -14.98
C LEU A 200 -3.84 3.23 -15.33
N PHE A 201 -4.25 2.25 -14.52
CA PHE A 201 -4.05 0.83 -14.84
C PHE A 201 -4.83 0.38 -16.06
N TYR A 202 -6.08 0.82 -16.20
CA TYR A 202 -6.87 0.53 -17.38
C TYR A 202 -6.30 1.21 -18.62
N GLN A 203 -5.78 2.44 -18.52
CA GLN A 203 -5.13 3.12 -19.62
C GLN A 203 -3.87 2.38 -20.07
N ALA A 204 -3.04 1.92 -19.13
CA ALA A 204 -1.88 1.11 -19.45
C ALA A 204 -2.27 -0.25 -20.06
N LEU A 205 -3.34 -0.88 -19.56
CA LEU A 205 -3.86 -2.14 -20.12
C LEU A 205 -4.39 -1.94 -21.55
N TYR A 206 -5.09 -0.82 -21.81
CA TYR A 206 -5.56 -0.46 -23.15
C TYR A 206 -4.40 -0.17 -24.11
N SER A 207 -3.33 0.48 -23.66
CA SER A 207 -2.16 0.78 -24.50
C SER A 207 -1.38 -0.47 -24.94
N GLY A 208 -1.48 -1.57 -24.19
CA GLY A 208 -0.82 -2.83 -24.53
C GLY A 208 -1.69 -3.81 -25.32
N ALA A 209 -3.00 -3.56 -25.46
CA ALA A 209 -3.99 -4.52 -25.95
C ALA A 209 -4.68 -4.05 -27.24
N ASP A 210 -3.93 -3.86 -28.32
CA ASP A 210 -4.41 -3.30 -29.60
C ASP A 210 -5.60 -4.05 -30.25
N ALA A 211 -5.92 -5.29 -29.84
CA ALA A 211 -6.96 -6.12 -30.46
C ALA A 211 -8.05 -6.67 -29.49
N HIS A 212 -8.01 -6.34 -28.19
CA HIS A 212 -8.83 -7.03 -27.17
C HIS A 212 -9.64 -6.10 -26.25
N GLY A 213 -10.08 -4.93 -26.75
CA GLY A 213 -10.90 -4.00 -25.97
C GLY A 213 -12.19 -4.63 -25.41
N SER A 214 -12.79 -5.61 -26.09
CA SER A 214 -13.94 -6.36 -25.60
C SER A 214 -13.63 -7.23 -24.37
N ALA A 215 -12.42 -7.81 -24.30
CA ALA A 215 -11.98 -8.60 -23.15
C ALA A 215 -11.75 -7.73 -21.92
N ILE A 216 -11.23 -6.51 -22.10
CA ILE A 216 -11.09 -5.52 -21.03
C ILE A 216 -12.47 -5.12 -20.49
N ILE A 217 -13.44 -4.82 -21.35
CA ILE A 217 -14.80 -4.45 -20.90
C ILE A 217 -15.46 -5.63 -20.18
N ALA A 218 -15.30 -6.85 -20.69
CA ALA A 218 -15.83 -8.05 -20.04
C ALA A 218 -15.19 -8.29 -18.66
N GLY A 219 -13.87 -8.13 -18.53
CA GLY A 219 -13.15 -8.25 -17.25
C GLY A 219 -13.62 -7.21 -16.23
N PHE A 220 -13.75 -5.95 -16.67
CA PHE A 220 -14.25 -4.85 -15.86
C PHE A 220 -15.69 -5.11 -15.37
N ALA A 221 -16.58 -5.54 -16.26
CA ALA A 221 -17.97 -5.82 -15.94
C ALA A 221 -18.09 -7.01 -14.95
N ALA A 222 -17.37 -8.10 -15.21
CA ALA A 222 -17.35 -9.27 -14.33
C ALA A 222 -16.80 -8.91 -12.94
N GLY A 223 -15.68 -8.19 -12.86
CA GLY A 223 -15.11 -7.74 -11.60
C GLY A 223 -16.02 -6.76 -10.85
N SER A 224 -16.69 -5.84 -11.56
CA SER A 224 -17.66 -4.92 -10.94
C SER A 224 -18.87 -5.66 -10.34
N LEU A 225 -19.39 -6.69 -11.02
CA LEU A 225 -20.46 -7.53 -10.47
C LEU A 225 -20.01 -8.29 -9.22
N LEU A 226 -18.78 -8.84 -9.23
CA LEU A 226 -18.20 -9.49 -8.07
C LEU A 226 -18.03 -8.52 -6.88
N LEU A 227 -17.61 -7.28 -7.13
CA LEU A 227 -17.51 -6.24 -6.09
C LEU A 227 -18.86 -5.86 -5.50
N ILE A 228 -19.91 -5.76 -6.33
CA ILE A 228 -21.28 -5.51 -5.83
C ILE A 228 -21.70 -6.66 -4.91
N GLY A 229 -21.49 -7.91 -5.35
CA GLY A 229 -21.75 -9.09 -4.53
C GLY A 229 -20.96 -9.08 -3.22
N LEU A 230 -19.66 -8.74 -3.28
CA LEU A 230 -18.78 -8.65 -2.14
C LEU A 230 -19.18 -7.54 -1.16
N PHE A 231 -19.57 -6.37 -1.66
CA PHE A 231 -20.09 -5.28 -0.83
C PHE A 231 -21.37 -5.68 -0.10
N ILE A 232 -22.30 -6.33 -0.79
CA ILE A 232 -23.54 -6.86 -0.19
C ILE A 232 -23.18 -7.90 0.89
N LEU A 233 -22.25 -8.80 0.59
CA LEU A 233 -21.81 -9.85 1.48
C LEU A 233 -21.08 -9.29 2.72
N ILE A 234 -20.26 -8.26 2.60
CA ILE A 234 -19.62 -7.57 3.75
C ILE A 234 -20.66 -6.80 4.57
N LYS A 235 -21.61 -6.14 3.91
CA LYS A 235 -22.61 -5.30 4.57
C LYS A 235 -23.64 -6.11 5.34
N TYR A 236 -24.05 -7.26 4.82
CA TYR A 236 -25.13 -8.10 5.37
C TYR A 236 -24.66 -9.46 5.87
N GLY A 237 -23.49 -9.93 5.45
CA GLY A 237 -22.89 -11.20 5.88
C GLY A 237 -21.82 -10.99 6.95
N SER A 238 -21.79 -11.88 7.94
CA SER A 238 -20.76 -11.92 9.00
C SER A 238 -19.49 -12.65 8.50
N VAL A 239 -19.04 -12.36 7.29
CA VAL A 239 -17.92 -13.08 6.67
C VAL A 239 -16.61 -12.37 6.98
N ARG A 240 -15.72 -13.08 7.67
CA ARG A 240 -14.35 -12.62 7.96
C ARG A 240 -13.46 -12.96 6.76
N ILE A 241 -13.11 -11.95 5.96
CA ILE A 241 -12.18 -12.11 4.85
C ILE A 241 -10.75 -12.27 5.40
N PRO A 242 -9.94 -13.21 4.90
CA PRO A 242 -8.53 -13.32 5.29
C PRO A 242 -7.75 -12.15 4.68
N ILE A 243 -7.63 -11.08 5.46
CA ILE A 243 -7.02 -9.79 5.06
C ILE A 243 -5.53 -9.95 4.69
N GLY A 244 -4.80 -10.85 5.36
CA GLY A 244 -3.38 -11.09 5.12
C GLY A 244 -3.05 -11.62 3.72
N PRO A 245 -3.57 -12.78 3.31
CA PRO A 245 -3.36 -13.32 1.96
C PRO A 245 -3.81 -12.37 0.85
N PHE A 246 -4.90 -11.65 1.06
CA PHE A 246 -5.38 -10.65 0.09
C PHE A 246 -4.33 -9.56 -0.14
N PHE A 247 -3.82 -8.92 0.92
CA PHE A 247 -2.80 -7.88 0.79
C PHE A 247 -1.46 -8.41 0.26
N ALA A 248 -1.08 -9.65 0.57
CA ALA A 248 0.13 -10.26 0.02
C ALA A 248 0.03 -10.49 -1.50
N ILE A 249 -1.10 -11.04 -1.97
CA ILE A 249 -1.34 -11.29 -3.39
C ILE A 249 -1.42 -9.96 -4.15
N THR A 250 -2.17 -8.98 -3.64
CA THR A 250 -2.33 -7.69 -4.31
C THR A 250 -1.02 -6.91 -4.35
N SER A 251 -0.29 -6.79 -3.24
CA SER A 251 1.01 -6.10 -3.22
C SER A 251 2.04 -6.72 -4.17
N THR A 252 2.08 -8.05 -4.27
CA THR A 252 2.96 -8.76 -5.21
C THR A 252 2.64 -8.42 -6.66
N LEU A 253 1.36 -8.40 -7.02
CA LEU A 253 0.92 -8.03 -8.36
C LEU A 253 1.28 -6.58 -8.71
N LEU A 254 1.08 -5.64 -7.77
CA LEU A 254 1.45 -4.24 -8.00
C LEU A 254 2.93 -4.04 -8.16
N TYR A 255 3.72 -4.75 -7.36
CA TYR A 255 5.15 -4.72 -7.51
C TYR A 255 5.57 -5.24 -8.90
N TYR A 256 4.96 -6.34 -9.36
CA TYR A 256 5.17 -6.86 -10.71
C TYR A 256 4.83 -5.82 -11.80
N LEU A 257 3.71 -5.12 -11.67
CA LEU A 257 3.33 -4.06 -12.62
C LEU A 257 4.28 -2.87 -12.54
N ALA A 258 4.68 -2.43 -11.35
CA ALA A 258 5.66 -1.36 -11.15
C ALA A 258 6.97 -1.69 -11.85
N PHE A 259 7.46 -2.91 -11.63
CA PHE A 259 8.67 -3.45 -12.23
C PHE A 259 8.60 -3.46 -13.77
N THR A 260 7.47 -3.91 -14.31
CA THR A 260 7.23 -3.98 -15.76
C THR A 260 7.13 -2.59 -16.38
N PHE A 261 6.42 -1.66 -15.73
CA PHE A 261 6.25 -0.29 -16.22
C PHE A 261 7.52 0.53 -16.12
N ALA A 262 8.37 0.28 -15.13
CA ALA A 262 9.68 0.93 -15.02
C ALA A 262 10.55 0.62 -16.25
N GLY A 263 10.63 -0.65 -16.65
CA GLY A 263 11.41 -1.06 -17.81
C GLY A 263 10.83 -0.56 -19.14
N LYS A 264 9.50 -0.63 -19.33
CA LYS A 264 8.82 -0.07 -20.50
C LYS A 264 8.93 1.46 -20.56
N GLY A 265 8.77 2.15 -19.45
CA GLY A 265 8.86 3.61 -19.38
C GLY A 265 10.24 4.13 -19.78
N ILE A 266 11.33 3.49 -19.32
CA ILE A 266 12.68 3.83 -19.77
C ILE A 266 12.85 3.59 -21.27
N ARG A 267 12.29 2.49 -21.79
CA ARG A 267 12.37 2.18 -23.22
C ARG A 267 11.71 3.27 -24.08
N GLU A 268 10.48 3.67 -23.73
CA GLU A 268 9.77 4.75 -24.43
C GLU A 268 10.55 6.08 -24.39
N LEU A 269 11.22 6.39 -23.27
CA LEU A 269 12.10 7.56 -23.17
C LEU A 269 13.38 7.46 -24.03
N GLN A 270 13.92 6.25 -24.21
CA GLN A 270 15.04 5.99 -25.11
C GLN A 270 14.60 6.14 -26.58
N GLU A 271 13.39 5.70 -26.91
CA GLU A 271 12.80 5.87 -28.24
C GLU A 271 12.54 7.36 -28.54
N ALA A 272 12.13 8.12 -27.53
CA ALA A 272 11.97 9.57 -27.59
C ALA A 272 13.28 10.40 -27.61
N LEU A 273 14.46 9.77 -27.55
CA LEU A 273 15.79 10.44 -27.46
C LEU A 273 16.01 11.29 -26.20
N TRP A 274 15.21 11.09 -25.15
CA TRP A 274 15.39 11.82 -23.90
C TRP A 274 16.39 11.14 -22.96
N ILE A 275 16.53 9.82 -23.08
CA ILE A 275 17.50 9.02 -22.34
C ILE A 275 18.40 8.31 -23.34
N SER A 276 19.70 8.29 -23.08
CA SER A 276 20.66 7.52 -23.87
C SER A 276 20.36 6.02 -23.78
N SER A 277 20.54 5.30 -24.89
CA SER A 277 20.44 3.84 -24.90
C SER A 277 21.85 3.27 -24.92
N THR A 278 22.23 2.54 -23.86
CA THR A 278 23.48 1.78 -23.82
C THR A 278 23.16 0.29 -23.93
N PRO A 279 23.18 -0.30 -25.14
CA PRO A 279 22.78 -1.68 -25.34
C PRO A 279 23.75 -2.66 -24.69
N VAL A 280 23.22 -3.82 -24.27
CA VAL A 280 24.01 -4.89 -23.66
C VAL A 280 23.73 -6.21 -24.37
N GLU A 281 24.74 -6.73 -25.07
CA GLU A 281 24.59 -7.88 -25.97
C GLU A 281 24.19 -9.19 -25.28
N TRP A 282 24.49 -9.36 -23.99
CA TRP A 282 24.20 -10.60 -23.24
C TRP A 282 22.84 -10.61 -22.52
N LEU A 283 22.11 -9.49 -22.50
CA LEU A 283 20.82 -9.38 -21.81
C LEU A 283 19.67 -9.85 -22.72
N PRO A 284 18.78 -10.75 -22.25
CA PRO A 284 17.63 -11.18 -23.03
C PRO A 284 16.52 -10.11 -23.03
N THR A 285 15.79 -9.98 -24.14
CA THR A 285 14.55 -9.20 -24.19
C THR A 285 13.40 -10.04 -23.64
N ILE A 286 12.78 -9.59 -22.55
CA ILE A 286 11.61 -10.24 -21.94
C ILE A 286 10.48 -9.20 -21.82
N SER A 287 9.69 -9.04 -22.90
CA SER A 287 8.70 -7.97 -23.00
C SER A 287 7.59 -8.01 -21.93
N PHE A 288 7.24 -9.20 -21.42
CA PHE A 288 6.22 -9.32 -20.36
C PHE A 288 6.71 -8.81 -19.00
N LEU A 289 8.02 -8.91 -18.74
CA LEU A 289 8.66 -8.41 -17.53
C LEU A 289 9.17 -6.96 -17.69
N GLY A 290 9.02 -6.38 -18.89
CA GLY A 290 9.58 -5.08 -19.25
C GLY A 290 11.11 -5.06 -19.30
N ILE A 291 11.77 -6.22 -19.40
CA ILE A 291 13.23 -6.32 -19.49
C ILE A 291 13.63 -6.08 -20.95
N TYR A 292 14.43 -5.05 -21.17
CA TYR A 292 15.04 -4.72 -22.45
C TYR A 292 16.57 -4.70 -22.30
N PRO A 293 17.34 -4.97 -23.37
CA PRO A 293 18.79 -5.10 -23.31
C PRO A 293 19.50 -3.73 -23.22
N THR A 294 19.14 -2.91 -22.22
CA THR A 294 19.72 -1.58 -21.97
C THR A 294 20.09 -1.42 -20.49
N TRP A 295 21.23 -0.79 -20.22
CA TRP A 295 21.72 -0.58 -18.84
C TRP A 295 20.77 0.29 -18.02
N GLU A 296 20.21 1.32 -18.62
CA GLU A 296 19.36 2.31 -17.94
C GLU A 296 18.07 1.66 -17.41
N GLY A 297 17.44 0.80 -18.22
CA GLY A 297 16.25 0.05 -17.82
C GLY A 297 16.55 -0.98 -16.74
N MET A 298 17.65 -1.72 -16.89
CA MET A 298 18.09 -2.72 -15.91
C MET A 298 18.45 -2.10 -14.57
N LEU A 299 19.16 -0.98 -14.57
CA LEU A 299 19.55 -0.29 -13.34
C LEU A 299 18.33 0.15 -12.54
N LEU A 300 17.32 0.74 -13.20
CA LEU A 300 16.08 1.14 -12.54
C LEU A 300 15.34 -0.07 -11.95
N GLN A 301 15.26 -1.18 -12.68
CA GLN A 301 14.63 -2.41 -12.22
C GLN A 301 15.38 -3.06 -11.04
N VAL A 302 16.72 -3.02 -11.03
CA VAL A 302 17.55 -3.46 -9.90
C VAL A 302 17.30 -2.60 -8.66
N ILE A 303 17.23 -1.27 -8.84
CA ILE A 303 16.91 -0.33 -7.74
C ILE A 303 15.55 -0.68 -7.12
N LEU A 304 14.53 -0.98 -7.93
CA LEU A 304 13.21 -1.39 -7.42
C LEU A 304 13.27 -2.69 -6.61
N ILE A 305 14.06 -3.68 -7.03
CA ILE A 305 14.26 -4.93 -6.28
C ILE A 305 14.92 -4.66 -4.93
N LEU A 306 15.99 -3.86 -4.91
CA LEU A 306 16.67 -3.50 -3.67
C LEU A 306 15.74 -2.72 -2.73
N ALA A 307 14.93 -1.81 -3.28
CA ALA A 307 13.96 -1.04 -2.51
C ALA A 307 12.86 -1.95 -1.93
N LEU A 308 12.39 -2.96 -2.66
CA LEU A 308 11.45 -3.96 -2.14
C LEU A 308 12.06 -4.79 -1.01
N ILE A 309 13.29 -5.26 -1.18
CA ILE A 309 13.99 -6.04 -0.14
C ILE A 309 14.14 -5.18 1.12
N ALA A 310 14.59 -3.93 0.97
CA ALA A 310 14.72 -3.00 2.08
C ALA A 310 13.36 -2.74 2.77
N ALA A 311 12.30 -2.57 1.99
CA ALA A 311 10.93 -2.41 2.49
C ALA A 311 10.44 -3.63 3.29
N ILE A 312 10.70 -4.84 2.81
CA ILE A 312 10.34 -6.08 3.50
C ILE A 312 11.15 -6.21 4.80
N VAL A 313 12.48 -6.01 4.76
CA VAL A 313 13.34 -6.05 5.95
C VAL A 313 12.89 -5.02 6.98
N TYR A 314 12.61 -3.79 6.56
CA TYR A 314 12.13 -2.74 7.45
C TYR A 314 10.78 -3.10 8.08
N SER A 315 9.84 -3.59 7.27
CA SER A 315 8.47 -3.87 7.71
C SER A 315 8.38 -5.10 8.61
N PHE A 316 9.11 -6.17 8.31
CA PHE A 316 8.98 -7.46 9.02
C PHE A 316 10.02 -7.68 10.10
N ILE A 317 11.18 -7.01 10.05
CA ILE A 317 12.29 -7.24 11.00
C ILE A 317 12.51 -6.02 11.90
N LEU A 318 12.70 -4.83 11.32
CA LEU A 318 13.11 -3.64 12.10
C LEU A 318 11.97 -2.97 12.86
N ARG A 319 10.78 -2.85 12.23
CA ARG A 319 9.62 -2.19 12.83
C ARG A 319 9.11 -2.91 14.09
N PRO A 320 8.91 -4.24 14.12
CA PRO A 320 8.47 -4.95 15.31
C PRO A 320 9.47 -4.80 16.47
N TYR A 321 10.77 -4.83 16.17
CA TYR A 321 11.84 -4.67 17.16
C TYR A 321 11.81 -3.28 17.81
N LYS A 322 11.58 -2.22 17.03
CA LYS A 322 11.54 -0.84 17.53
C LYS A 322 10.28 -0.53 18.36
N GLU A 323 9.12 -1.01 17.92
CA GLU A 323 7.86 -0.85 18.67
C GLU A 323 7.94 -1.55 20.04
N MET A 324 8.59 -2.72 20.11
CA MET A 324 8.80 -3.45 21.35
C MET A 324 9.73 -2.74 22.35
N ILE A 325 10.86 -2.19 21.91
CA ILE A 325 11.78 -1.43 22.79
C ILE A 325 11.06 -0.24 23.43
N THR A 326 10.18 0.41 22.67
CA THR A 326 9.40 1.55 23.18
C THR A 326 8.45 1.11 24.29
N VAL A 327 7.74 -0.01 24.09
CA VAL A 327 6.83 -0.59 25.08
C VAL A 327 7.57 -1.04 26.34
N THR A 328 8.72 -1.70 26.21
CA THR A 328 9.59 -2.06 27.35
C THR A 328 9.99 -0.83 28.16
N ASN A 329 10.36 0.26 27.48
CA ASN A 329 10.77 1.48 28.15
C ASN A 329 9.60 2.16 28.88
N ASP A 330 8.43 2.25 28.24
CA ASP A 330 7.20 2.80 28.86
C ASP A 330 6.76 1.98 30.09
N ILE A 331 6.86 0.66 30.02
CA ILE A 331 6.52 -0.23 31.14
C ILE A 331 7.50 -0.07 32.30
N SER A 332 8.80 0.09 32.04
CA SER A 332 9.79 0.31 33.10
C SER A 332 9.56 1.60 33.90
N HIS A 333 9.05 2.65 33.23
CA HIS A 333 8.63 3.89 33.89
C HIS A 333 7.39 3.66 34.76
N ILE A 334 6.41 2.88 34.27
CA ILE A 334 5.20 2.54 35.04
C ILE A 334 5.56 1.74 36.30
N GLU A 335 6.49 0.79 36.20
CA GLU A 335 6.96 0.01 37.35
C GLU A 335 7.63 0.91 38.40
N SER A 336 8.47 1.86 37.96
CA SER A 336 9.08 2.86 38.85
C SER A 336 8.02 3.76 39.51
N ASP A 337 6.99 4.17 38.78
CA ASP A 337 5.92 5.02 39.32
C ASP A 337 5.04 4.27 40.32
N ILE A 338 4.74 2.99 40.06
CA ILE A 338 4.04 2.11 41.01
C ILE A 338 4.84 1.97 42.30
N LYS A 339 6.16 1.79 42.21
CA LYS A 339 7.04 1.70 43.38
C LYS A 339 7.07 3.01 44.18
N ASN A 340 7.24 4.15 43.52
CA ASN A 340 7.20 5.46 44.18
C ASN A 340 5.86 5.72 44.88
N LEU A 341 4.74 5.30 44.26
CA LEU A 341 3.41 5.43 44.85
C LEU A 341 3.22 4.51 46.06
N HIS A 342 3.76 3.29 46.01
CA HIS A 342 3.78 2.35 47.13
C HIS A 342 4.56 2.92 48.32
N ASP A 343 5.77 3.44 48.08
CA ASP A 343 6.62 4.07 49.11
C ASP A 343 5.93 5.28 49.76
N ALA A 344 5.20 6.09 48.96
CA ALA A 344 4.43 7.22 49.46
C ALA A 344 3.21 6.80 50.30
N LEU A 345 2.52 5.73 49.89
CA LEU A 345 1.41 5.14 50.65
C LEU A 345 1.88 4.62 52.01
N ASP A 346 3.00 3.91 52.04
CA ASP A 346 3.64 3.46 53.28
C ASP A 346 3.97 4.65 54.21
N ASP A 347 4.43 5.76 53.65
CA ASP A 347 4.74 6.94 54.44
C ASP A 347 3.48 7.60 55.03
N VAL A 348 2.38 7.63 54.27
CA VAL A 348 1.07 8.09 54.77
C VAL A 348 0.56 7.20 55.89
N SER A 349 0.66 5.87 55.76
CA SER A 349 0.30 4.92 56.82
C SER A 349 1.14 5.16 58.09
N ARG A 350 2.47 5.30 57.95
CA ARG A 350 3.36 5.59 59.09
C ARG A 350 2.98 6.90 59.80
N HIS A 351 2.71 7.97 59.06
CA HIS A 351 2.29 9.25 59.64
C HIS A 351 0.93 9.14 60.33
N ALA A 352 -0.04 8.44 59.72
CA ALA A 352 -1.35 8.22 60.32
C ALA A 352 -1.25 7.44 61.64
N MET A 353 -0.42 6.41 61.69
CA MET A 353 -0.19 5.61 62.89
C MET A 353 0.59 6.37 63.98
N THR A 354 1.53 7.23 63.58
CA THR A 354 2.23 8.12 64.52
C THR A 354 1.27 9.13 65.14
N ALA A 355 0.41 9.76 64.32
CA ALA A 355 -0.64 10.67 64.77
C ALA A 355 -1.65 9.97 65.69
N HIS A 356 -2.01 8.71 65.38
CA HIS A 356 -2.88 7.90 66.21
C HIS A 356 -2.25 7.63 67.58
N GLY A 357 -0.96 7.30 67.62
CA GLY A 357 -0.20 7.12 68.85
C GLY A 357 -0.14 8.39 69.71
N LEU A 358 0.09 9.56 69.10
CA LEU A 358 0.09 10.85 69.79
C LEU A 358 -1.30 11.22 70.34
N ALA A 359 -2.36 11.01 69.55
CA ALA A 359 -3.74 11.24 69.98
C ALA A 359 -4.16 10.29 71.12
N SER A 360 -3.47 9.16 71.30
CA SER A 360 -3.89 8.13 72.23
C SER A 360 -3.82 8.52 73.70
N GLY A 361 -2.97 9.50 74.04
CA GLY A 361 -2.79 10.05 75.38
C GLY A 361 -3.72 11.21 75.75
N ILE A 362 -4.62 11.64 74.86
CA ILE A 362 -5.47 12.82 75.04
C ILE A 362 -6.94 12.40 75.16
N ALA A 363 -7.57 12.67 76.31
CA ALA A 363 -8.97 12.33 76.55
C ALA A 363 -9.92 13.41 75.97
N GLY A 364 -10.87 12.99 75.12
CA GLY A 364 -11.84 13.88 74.49
C GLY A 364 -12.70 13.14 73.46
N GLN A 365 -13.94 13.57 73.26
CA GLN A 365 -14.85 12.91 72.30
C GLN A 365 -14.38 13.14 70.84
N GLU A 366 -13.82 14.32 70.55
CA GLU A 366 -13.25 14.67 69.24
C GLU A 366 -11.96 13.90 68.93
N THR A 367 -11.08 13.68 69.91
CA THR A 367 -9.85 12.90 69.73
C THR A 367 -10.12 11.42 69.47
N GLU A 368 -11.24 10.88 69.96
CA GLU A 368 -11.64 9.50 69.70
C GLU A 368 -12.19 9.29 68.29
N GLU A 369 -12.88 10.30 67.76
CA GLU A 369 -13.32 10.34 66.36
C GLU A 369 -12.12 10.44 65.41
N ILE A 370 -11.14 11.29 65.74
CA ILE A 370 -9.87 11.41 64.98
C ILE A 370 -9.10 10.09 64.96
N ARG A 371 -8.99 9.38 66.09
CA ARG A 371 -8.34 8.04 66.13
C ARG A 371 -9.01 7.04 65.20
N LYS A 372 -10.35 6.97 65.20
CA LYS A 372 -11.08 6.09 64.28
C LYS A 372 -10.80 6.40 62.81
N HIS A 373 -10.76 7.68 62.45
CA HIS A 373 -10.42 8.09 61.08
C HIS A 373 -8.99 7.71 60.70
N LEU A 374 -8.02 7.81 61.60
CA LEU A 374 -6.63 7.41 61.32
C LEU A 374 -6.48 5.91 61.07
N ILE A 375 -7.21 5.06 61.80
CA ILE A 375 -7.27 3.61 61.55
C ILE A 375 -7.95 3.31 60.20
N ASP A 376 -9.02 4.03 59.85
CA ASP A 376 -9.69 3.86 58.55
C ASP A 376 -8.81 4.27 57.38
N ILE A 377 -8.00 5.34 57.55
CA ILE A 377 -7.00 5.77 56.58
C ILE A 377 -5.94 4.67 56.39
N ASP A 378 -5.36 4.14 57.46
CA ASP A 378 -4.36 3.06 57.38
C ASP A 378 -4.89 1.81 56.67
N LYS A 379 -6.13 1.41 57.00
CA LYS A 379 -6.80 0.27 56.36
C LYS A 379 -7.00 0.48 54.86
N LYS A 380 -7.44 1.68 54.45
CA LYS A 380 -7.63 2.02 53.03
C LYS A 380 -6.30 2.10 52.28
N VAL A 381 -5.24 2.60 52.93
CA VAL A 381 -3.89 2.62 52.36
C VAL A 381 -3.40 1.20 52.07
N HIS A 382 -3.55 0.28 53.01
CA HIS A 382 -3.20 -1.14 52.81
C HIS A 382 -4.02 -1.81 51.68
N GLU A 383 -5.30 -1.48 51.55
CA GLU A 383 -6.14 -1.98 50.46
C GLU A 383 -5.64 -1.51 49.09
N VAL A 384 -5.29 -0.23 48.97
CA VAL A 384 -4.75 0.35 47.73
C VAL A 384 -3.37 -0.22 47.40
N ALA A 385 -2.49 -0.39 48.39
CA ALA A 385 -1.19 -1.03 48.22
C ALA A 385 -1.32 -2.47 47.70
N GLY A 386 -2.28 -3.24 48.22
CA GLY A 386 -2.55 -4.60 47.74
C GLY A 386 -3.07 -4.66 46.29
N HIS A 387 -3.76 -3.61 45.82
CA HIS A 387 -4.14 -3.51 44.40
C HIS A 387 -2.94 -3.17 43.51
N LEU A 388 -2.01 -2.32 43.98
CA LEU A 388 -0.77 -1.98 43.26
C LEU A 388 0.12 -3.22 43.06
N ASP A 389 0.28 -4.06 44.09
CA ASP A 389 1.07 -5.31 44.00
C ASP A 389 0.51 -6.29 42.96
N LYS A 390 -0.83 -6.42 42.88
CA LYS A 390 -1.48 -7.25 41.86
C LYS A 390 -1.24 -6.70 40.45
N LEU A 391 -1.23 -5.38 40.32
CA LEU A 391 -0.97 -4.69 39.07
C LEU A 391 0.48 -4.88 38.62
N ALA A 392 1.44 -4.74 39.53
CA ALA A 392 2.87 -4.98 39.28
C ALA A 392 3.13 -6.42 38.81
N LYS A 393 2.59 -7.43 39.51
CA LYS A 393 2.71 -8.84 39.09
C LYS A 393 2.12 -9.12 37.72
N GLY A 394 0.96 -8.52 37.41
CA GLY A 394 0.34 -8.66 36.10
C GLY A 394 1.21 -8.10 34.97
N ILE A 395 1.98 -7.05 35.24
CA ILE A 395 2.94 -6.47 34.30
C ILE A 395 4.16 -7.39 34.11
N GLU A 396 4.71 -7.96 35.19
CA GLU A 396 5.81 -8.93 35.12
C GLU A 396 5.44 -10.19 34.30
N ASP A 397 4.23 -10.71 34.50
CA ASP A 397 3.73 -11.88 33.78
C ASP A 397 3.63 -11.63 32.26
N ILE A 398 3.15 -10.43 31.87
CA ILE A 398 3.09 -10.00 30.46
C ILE A 398 4.50 -9.94 29.87
N PHE A 399 5.48 -9.46 30.63
CA PHE A 399 6.87 -9.38 30.21
C PHE A 399 7.47 -10.77 29.95
N ALA A 400 7.25 -11.69 30.89
CA ALA A 400 7.72 -13.07 30.78
C ALA A 400 7.06 -13.83 29.63
N GLU A 401 5.83 -13.48 29.25
CA GLU A 401 5.14 -14.04 28.09
C GLU A 401 5.68 -13.45 26.77
N MET A 402 5.90 -12.14 26.71
CA MET A 402 6.54 -11.49 25.55
C MET A 402 7.95 -12.03 25.30
N GLU A 403 8.77 -12.22 26.33
CA GLU A 403 10.13 -12.76 26.17
C GLU A 403 10.13 -14.20 25.65
N ARG A 404 9.12 -14.99 26.04
CA ARG A 404 8.94 -16.38 25.57
C ARG A 404 8.54 -16.44 24.10
N ASP A 405 7.69 -15.51 23.63
CA ASP A 405 7.29 -15.46 22.23
C ASP A 405 8.45 -15.05 21.31
N ILE A 406 9.37 -14.20 21.77
CA ILE A 406 10.58 -13.81 21.05
C ILE A 406 11.55 -14.99 20.91
N LYS A 407 11.69 -15.84 21.93
CA LYS A 407 12.56 -17.04 21.85
C LYS A 407 12.00 -18.13 20.93
N ARG A 408 10.74 -18.03 20.51
CA ARG A 408 10.03 -19.03 19.70
C ARG A 408 9.83 -18.65 18.23
N GLY A 409 9.92 -17.37 17.88
CA GLY A 409 9.85 -16.86 16.51
C GLY A 409 11.23 -16.54 15.97
#